data_AF-A0A963N3X5-F1
#
_entry.id   AF-A0A963N3X5-F1
#
_cell.length_a   1.000
_cell.length_b   1.000
_cell.length_c   1.000
_cell.angle_alpha   90.00
_cell.angle_beta   90.00
_cell.angle_gamma   90.00
#
_symmetry.space_group_name_H-M   'P 1'
#
loop_
_entity.id
_entity.type
_entity.pdbx_description
1 polymer ?
#
loop_
_entity_poly.entity_id
_entity_poly.type
_entity_poly.pdbx_seq_one_letter_code
_entity_poly.pdbx_strand_id
1 'polypeptide(L)'
;CDASFISLSLLLPRWPALLRVGGAVIALVKPQFEVGPRGLAKGGIVRDAALFDEVQARIRHAVGVAGLHLRDYFDSPITGSDGNREFFIHALKDGAPSPEHPDNEQ
;
A
#
# COMPACT_ATOMS: atom_id res chain seq x y z
N CYS A 1 -9.15 -3.32 -0.50
CA CYS A 1 -8.90 -2.95 0.92
C CYS A 1 -8.91 -1.43 1.01
N ASP A 2 -9.72 -0.87 1.90
CA ASP A 2 -9.67 0.53 2.27
C ASP A 2 -9.44 0.60 3.78
N ALA A 3 -8.34 1.21 4.20
CA ALA A 3 -7.93 1.30 5.59
C ALA A 3 -7.55 2.74 5.93
N SER A 4 -7.91 3.16 7.14
CA SER A 4 -7.60 4.48 7.67
C SER A 4 -6.74 4.36 8.92
N PHE A 5 -5.97 5.41 9.23
CA PHE A 5 -5.10 5.51 10.41
C PHE A 5 -3.95 4.49 10.49
N ILE A 6 -3.70 3.76 9.40
CA ILE A 6 -2.61 2.79 9.30
C ILE A 6 -1.97 2.88 7.92
N SER A 7 -0.65 2.75 7.87
CA SER A 7 0.08 2.63 6.60
C SER A 7 -0.20 1.28 5.95
N LEU A 8 -0.43 1.28 4.63
CA LEU A 8 -0.54 0.05 3.83
C LEU A 8 0.73 -0.80 3.94
N SER A 9 1.90 -0.19 4.16
CA SER A 9 3.16 -0.91 4.33
C SER A 9 3.13 -1.89 5.51
N LEU A 10 2.29 -1.66 6.52
CA LEU A 10 2.11 -2.56 7.67
C LEU A 10 1.12 -3.70 7.36
N LEU A 11 0.24 -3.52 6.38
CA LEU A 11 -0.77 -4.50 5.99
C LEU A 11 -0.25 -5.44 4.89
N LEU A 12 0.49 -4.89 3.92
CA LEU A 12 1.00 -5.56 2.73
C LEU A 12 1.68 -6.91 3.00
N PRO A 13 2.58 -7.06 4.00
CA PRO A 13 3.26 -8.33 4.24
C PRO A 13 2.34 -9.50 4.62
N ARG A 14 1.11 -9.23 5.08
CA ARG A 14 0.15 -10.26 5.50
C ARG A 14 -0.76 -10.72 4.37
N TRP A 15 -0.94 -9.91 3.33
CA TRP A 15 -1.88 -10.21 2.25
C TRP A 15 -1.54 -11.44 1.40
N PRO A 16 -0.26 -11.76 1.08
CA PRO A 16 0.07 -12.93 0.27
C PRO A 16 -0.49 -14.24 0.82
N ALA A 17 -0.51 -14.40 2.15
CA ALA A 17 -1.05 -15.60 2.81
C ALA A 17 -2.57 -15.77 2.60
N LEU A 18 -3.29 -14.68 2.34
CA LEU A 18 -4.74 -14.66 2.12
C LEU A 18 -5.13 -14.83 0.66
N LEU A 19 -4.17 -14.82 -0.25
CA LEU A 19 -4.39 -14.86 -1.70
C LEU A 19 -3.99 -16.21 -2.28
N ARG A 20 -4.82 -16.73 -3.18
CA ARG A 20 -4.38 -17.77 -4.12
C ARG A 20 -3.34 -17.21 -5.10
N VAL A 21 -2.55 -18.09 -5.71
CA VAL A 21 -1.69 -17.71 -6.84
C VAL A 21 -2.52 -17.07 -7.96
N GLY A 22 -2.02 -15.97 -8.53
CA GLY A 22 -2.73 -15.12 -9.48
C GLY A 22 -3.84 -14.29 -8.86
N GLY A 23 -4.01 -14.32 -7.54
CA GLY A 23 -4.95 -13.46 -6.81
C GLY A 23 -4.53 -12.00 -6.87
N ALA A 24 -5.52 -11.11 -6.92
CA ALA A 24 -5.32 -9.68 -7.02
C ALA A 24 -5.71 -8.95 -5.74
N VAL A 25 -5.03 -7.83 -5.49
CA VAL A 25 -5.40 -6.84 -4.49
C VAL A 25 -5.60 -5.51 -5.18
N ILE A 26 -6.76 -4.91 -4.91
CA ILE A 26 -6.98 -3.47 -5.09
C ILE A 26 -6.99 -2.84 -3.70
N ALA A 27 -6.15 -1.84 -3.47
CA ALA A 27 -6.12 -1.14 -2.19
C ALA A 27 -5.96 0.37 -2.36
N LEU A 28 -6.56 1.13 -1.44
CA LEU A 28 -6.52 2.58 -1.43
C LEU A 28 -5.34 3.06 -0.57
N VAL A 29 -4.41 3.78 -1.19
CA VAL A 29 -3.30 4.49 -0.56
C VAL A 29 -3.80 5.87 -0.18
N LYS A 30 -3.68 6.17 1.12
CA LYS A 30 -4.05 7.45 1.71
C LYS A 30 -2.78 8.14 2.19
N PRO A 31 -2.17 9.04 1.40
CA PRO A 31 -0.87 9.65 1.69
C PRO A 31 -0.74 10.23 3.11
N GLN A 32 -1.83 10.74 3.68
CA GLN A 32 -1.86 11.29 5.03
C GLN A 32 -1.54 10.28 6.14
N PHE A 33 -1.76 8.98 5.89
CA PHE A 33 -1.35 7.90 6.80
C PHE A 33 0.03 7.33 6.46
N GLU A 34 0.66 7.84 5.40
CA GLU A 34 1.92 7.37 4.88
C GLU A 34 3.07 8.36 5.23
N VAL A 35 2.90 9.67 5.04
CA VAL A 35 3.99 10.65 5.14
C VAL A 35 4.45 10.99 6.58
N GLY A 36 3.73 10.50 7.60
CA GLY A 36 3.98 10.81 9.01
C GLY A 36 3.71 12.28 9.38
N PRO A 37 3.83 12.67 10.67
CA PRO A 37 3.39 14.00 11.14
C PRO A 37 4.08 15.18 10.45
N ARG A 38 5.35 15.01 10.04
CA ARG A 38 6.13 16.04 9.35
C ARG A 38 5.72 16.24 7.88
N GLY A 39 4.93 15.35 7.30
CA GLY A 39 4.37 15.51 5.96
C GLY A 39 2.98 16.17 5.94
N LEU A 40 2.40 16.47 7.10
CA LEU A 40 1.01 16.95 7.21
C LEU A 40 0.94 18.44 7.56
N ALA A 41 0.10 19.20 6.85
CA ALA A 41 -0.27 20.56 7.19
C ALA A 41 -1.34 20.57 8.30
N LYS A 42 -1.82 21.76 8.68
CA LYS A 42 -3.00 21.89 9.55
C LYS A 42 -4.18 21.14 8.92
N GLY A 43 -4.92 20.39 9.74
CA GLY A 43 -6.06 19.59 9.28
C GLY A 43 -5.70 18.21 8.72
N GLY A 44 -4.44 17.76 8.82
CA GLY A 44 -4.06 16.40 8.39
C GLY A 44 -3.96 16.23 6.87
N ILE A 45 -3.86 17.33 6.13
CA ILE A 45 -3.68 17.33 4.67
C ILE A 45 -2.21 17.19 4.32
N VAL A 46 -1.88 16.39 3.31
CA VAL A 46 -0.50 16.32 2.81
C VAL A 46 -0.05 17.68 2.30
N ARG A 47 1.04 18.19 2.87
CA ARG A 47 1.44 19.60 2.73
C ARG A 47 2.15 19.93 1.41
N ASP A 48 2.70 18.92 0.74
CA ASP A 48 3.54 19.07 -0.45
C ASP A 48 3.24 17.94 -1.43
N ALA A 49 3.05 18.27 -2.71
CA ALA A 49 2.78 17.31 -3.77
C ALA A 49 3.98 16.39 -4.05
N ALA A 50 5.21 16.83 -3.78
CA ALA A 50 6.40 16.00 -3.93
C ALA A 50 6.35 14.74 -3.03
N LEU A 51 5.64 14.83 -1.90
CA LEU A 51 5.45 13.69 -0.99
C LEU A 51 4.60 12.59 -1.61
N PHE A 52 3.79 12.86 -2.64
CA PHE A 52 3.03 11.82 -3.31
C PHE A 52 3.95 10.84 -4.05
N ASP A 53 4.99 11.35 -4.70
CA ASP A 53 5.98 10.51 -5.39
C ASP A 53 6.77 9.66 -4.39
N GLU A 54 7.12 10.22 -3.23
CA GLU A 54 7.76 9.48 -2.14
C GLU A 54 6.85 8.36 -1.61
N VAL A 55 5.56 8.65 -1.42
CA VAL A 55 4.57 7.65 -1.01
C VAL A 55 4.44 6.55 -2.06
N GLN A 56 4.33 6.90 -3.34
CA GLN A 56 4.25 5.92 -4.42
C GLN A 56 5.49 5.02 -4.47
N ALA A 57 6.69 5.60 -4.38
CA ALA A 57 7.94 4.85 -4.36
C ALA A 57 8.00 3.87 -3.18
N ARG A 58 7.58 4.32 -1.99
CA ARG A 58 7.57 3.49 -0.79
C ARG A 58 6.54 2.36 -0.87
N ILE A 59 5.34 2.63 -1.38
CA ILE A 59 4.31 1.61 -1.59
C ILE A 59 4.78 0.58 -2.62
N ARG A 60 5.39 1.02 -3.73
CA ARG A 60 6.00 0.10 -4.72
C ARG A 60 7.03 -0.81 -4.08
N HIS A 61 7.93 -0.25 -3.26
CA HIS A 61 8.92 -1.03 -2.53
C HIS A 61 8.26 -2.02 -1.56
N ALA A 62 7.29 -1.58 -0.76
CA ALA A 62 6.59 -2.42 0.21
C ALA A 62 5.83 -3.58 -0.45
N VAL A 63 5.22 -3.34 -1.62
CA VAL A 63 4.57 -4.39 -2.43
C VAL A 63 5.59 -5.45 -2.87
N GLY A 64 6.76 -5.03 -3.36
CA GLY A 64 7.83 -5.94 -3.75
C GLY A 64 8.38 -6.76 -2.58
N VAL A 65 8.64 -6.12 -1.43
CA VAL A 65 9.08 -6.80 -0.20
C VAL A 65 8.05 -7.80 0.30
N ALA A 66 6.76 -7.50 0.12
CA ALA A 66 5.67 -8.42 0.45
C ALA A 66 5.56 -9.61 -0.52
N GLY A 67 6.39 -9.72 -1.56
CA GLY A 67 6.29 -10.79 -2.56
C GLY A 67 5.07 -10.65 -3.48
N LEU A 68 4.56 -9.43 -3.63
CA LEU A 68 3.51 -9.08 -4.58
C LEU A 68 4.12 -8.29 -5.74
N HIS A 69 3.43 -8.31 -6.88
CA HIS A 69 3.81 -7.55 -8.06
C HIS A 69 2.84 -6.39 -8.27
N LEU A 70 3.34 -5.16 -8.16
CA LEU A 70 2.56 -3.97 -8.46
C LEU A 70 2.31 -3.86 -9.97
N ARG A 71 1.06 -4.05 -10.39
CA ARG A 71 0.61 -3.91 -11.78
C ARG A 71 0.31 -2.47 -12.13
N ASP A 72 -0.32 -1.74 -11.22
CA ASP A 72 -0.71 -0.36 -11.46
C ASP A 72 -0.75 0.47 -10.16
N TYR A 73 -0.56 1.77 -10.32
CA TYR A 73 -0.73 2.79 -9.30
C TYR A 73 -1.35 4.01 -9.96
N PHE A 74 -2.58 4.34 -9.58
CA PHE A 74 -3.37 5.36 -10.29
C PHE A 74 -4.20 6.20 -9.32
N ASP A 75 -4.65 7.36 -9.79
CA ASP A 75 -5.45 8.29 -8.99
C ASP A 75 -6.83 7.71 -8.61
N SER A 76 -7.25 8.00 -7.37
CA SER A 76 -8.66 7.88 -7.02
C SER A 76 -9.47 8.96 -7.76
N PRO A 77 -10.63 8.63 -8.35
CA PRO A 77 -11.48 9.61 -9.00
C PRO A 77 -12.14 10.58 -8.01
N ILE A 78 -12.09 10.27 -6.72
CA ILE A 78 -12.61 11.11 -5.64
C ILE A 78 -11.50 11.40 -4.62
N THR A 79 -11.57 12.59 -4.03
CA THR A 79 -10.73 12.94 -2.88
C THR A 79 -11.32 12.34 -1.60
N GLY A 80 -10.45 12.06 -0.61
CA GLY A 80 -10.89 11.66 0.73
C GLY A 80 -11.76 12.74 1.38
N SER A 81 -12.53 12.37 2.41
CA SER A 81 -13.47 13.26 3.12
C SER A 81 -12.84 14.56 3.61
N ASP A 82 -11.55 14.50 3.94
CA ASP A 82 -10.81 15.63 4.52
C ASP A 82 -10.15 16.50 3.44
N GLY A 83 -10.25 16.10 2.16
CA GLY A 83 -9.66 16.79 1.01
C GLY A 83 -8.32 16.23 0.55
N ASN A 84 -7.83 15.15 1.16
CA ASN A 84 -6.60 14.48 0.72
C ASN A 84 -6.81 13.81 -0.65
N ARG A 85 -5.81 13.96 -1.54
CA ARG A 85 -5.72 13.15 -2.76
C ARG A 85 -5.32 11.73 -2.36
N GLU A 86 -5.99 10.74 -2.96
CA GLU A 86 -5.79 9.32 -2.66
C GLU A 86 -5.53 8.56 -3.96
N PHE A 87 -4.92 7.38 -3.84
CA PHE A 87 -4.47 6.61 -5.00
C PHE A 87 -4.84 5.14 -4.83
N PHE A 88 -5.11 4.44 -5.91
CA PHE A 88 -5.25 2.99 -5.90
C PHE A 88 -3.94 2.29 -6.26
N ILE A 89 -3.70 1.16 -5.62
CA ILE A 89 -2.79 0.15 -6.12
C ILE A 89 -3.56 -1.04 -6.66
N HIS A 90 -3.03 -1.63 -7.74
CA HIS A 90 -3.39 -2.95 -8.22
C HIS A 90 -2.15 -3.84 -8.15
N ALA A 91 -2.19 -4.87 -7.30
CA ALA A 91 -1.08 -5.80 -7.12
C ALA A 91 -1.54 -7.26 -7.27
N LEU A 92 -0.65 -8.13 -7.74
CA LEU A 92 -0.91 -9.55 -7.92
C LEU A 92 0.02 -10.39 -7.05
N LYS A 93 -0.49 -11.53 -6.57
CA LYS A 93 0.36 -12.60 -6.05
C LYS A 93 0.83 -13.44 -7.24
N ASP A 94 2.11 -13.28 -7.59
CA ASP A 94 2.72 -14.10 -8.63
C ASP A 94 2.85 -15.55 -8.17
N GLY A 95 2.90 -16.47 -9.13
CA GLY A 95 3.04 -17.91 -8.88
C GLY A 95 4.45 -18.38 -8.61
N ALA A 96 5.41 -17.45 -8.42
CA ALA A 96 6.74 -17.84 -7.98
C ALA A 96 6.62 -18.48 -6.58
N PRO A 97 7.20 -19.66 -6.37
CA PRO A 97 7.13 -20.33 -5.07
C PRO A 97 7.71 -19.39 -4.02
N SER A 98 6.88 -19.04 -3.02
CA SER A 98 7.35 -18.39 -1.81
C SER A 98 8.40 -19.31 -1.16
N PRO A 99 9.58 -18.81 -0.75
CA PRO A 99 10.50 -19.62 0.03
C PRO A 99 9.75 -20.09 1.26
N GLU A 100 9.69 -21.41 1.39
CA GLU A 100 8.93 -22.12 2.38
C GLU A 100 9.28 -21.58 3.77
N HIS A 101 8.28 -21.16 4.55
CA HIS A 101 8.47 -21.05 5.99
C HIS A 101 8.75 -22.48 6.47
N PRO A 102 9.90 -22.76 7.10
CA PRO A 102 10.05 -24.04 7.75
C PRO A 102 8.99 -24.08 8.85
N ASP A 103 8.02 -24.98 8.70
CA ASP A 103 7.15 -25.41 9.78
C ASP A 103 8.07 -25.88 10.91
N ASN A 104 8.26 -25.03 11.93
CA ASN A 104 8.96 -25.43 13.13
C ASN A 104 7.98 -26.22 13.99
N GLU A 105 7.86 -27.51 13.67
CA GLU A 105 7.46 -28.51 14.64
C GLU A 105 8.56 -28.62 15.71
N GLN A 106 8.32 -28.01 16.87
CA GLN A 106 8.88 -28.38 18.17
C GLN A 106 7.81 -28.18 19.25
#